data_AF-A0A938NRJ2-F1
#
_entry.id   AF-A0A938NRJ2-F1
#
_cell.length_a   1.000
_cell.length_b   1.000
_cell.length_c   1.000
_cell.angle_alpha   90.00
_cell.angle_beta   90.00
_cell.angle_gamma   90.00
#
_symmetry.space_group_name_H-M   'P 1'
#
loop_
_entity.id
_entity.type
_entity.pdbx_description
1 polymer ?
#
loop_
_entity_poly.entity_id
_entity_poly.type
_entity_poly.pdbx_seq_one_letter_code
_entity_poly.pdbx_strand_id
1 'polypeptide(L)'
;GFSVTATMTLDVIAATTTVPWVTNMTESAAGTAITNAGLVVSGVSEEYHATIAAGRIFSQTPGGNTTLTRGSSVALAVSLGPQPSILPTVGSIITLKAVNGKYVSATYSTNNALIANKTNNLTNYERFKVINATNCIALQCMGNSKFVSCETPSGSKPMTANRSTIGSYEKFKLVESGTNMAIQSVLTTNYVSAISNGSAPLQASQTYIGSYEKFTWKVE
;
A
#
# COMPACT_ATOMS: atom_id res chain seq x y z
N GLY A 1 -76.90 -7.25 -38.55
CA GLY A 1 -75.45 -7.08 -38.66
C GLY A 1 -74.88 -7.14 -37.27
N PHE A 2 -74.00 -8.11 -37.00
CA PHE A 2 -73.23 -8.17 -35.76
C PHE A 2 -71.77 -8.02 -36.14
N SER A 3 -71.19 -6.87 -35.83
CA SER A 3 -69.75 -6.65 -35.92
C SER A 3 -69.14 -7.06 -34.59
N VAL A 4 -68.28 -8.07 -34.62
CA VAL A 4 -67.45 -8.46 -33.48
C VAL A 4 -66.14 -7.68 -33.59
N THR A 5 -65.89 -6.76 -32.66
CA THR A 5 -64.60 -6.10 -32.50
C THR A 5 -63.70 -7.00 -31.66
N ALA A 6 -62.73 -7.64 -32.30
CA ALA A 6 -61.66 -8.35 -31.59
C ALA A 6 -60.62 -7.33 -31.13
N THR A 7 -60.53 -7.09 -29.83
CA THR A 7 -59.42 -6.37 -29.21
C THR A 7 -58.21 -7.29 -29.16
N MET A 8 -57.25 -7.11 -30.06
CA MET A 8 -55.91 -7.71 -29.94
C MET A 8 -55.17 -6.97 -28.83
N THR A 9 -55.06 -7.57 -27.65
CA THR A 9 -54.06 -7.18 -26.65
C THR A 9 -52.69 -7.64 -27.16
N LEU A 10 -51.87 -6.70 -27.64
CA LEU A 10 -50.47 -6.95 -27.90
C LEU A 10 -49.79 -7.08 -26.54
N ASP A 11 -49.57 -8.31 -26.07
CA ASP A 11 -48.63 -8.53 -24.98
C ASP A 11 -47.24 -8.17 -25.53
N VAL A 12 -46.75 -6.98 -25.18
CA VAL A 12 -45.37 -6.60 -25.45
C VAL A 12 -44.51 -7.42 -24.50
N ILE A 13 -44.24 -8.67 -24.87
CA ILE A 13 -43.29 -9.50 -24.14
C ILE A 13 -41.93 -8.81 -24.29
N ALA A 14 -41.47 -8.16 -23.22
CA ALA A 14 -40.21 -7.42 -23.27
C ALA A 14 -39.08 -8.38 -23.62
N ALA A 15 -38.39 -8.13 -24.74
CA ALA A 15 -37.34 -9.02 -25.22
C ALA A 15 -36.22 -9.12 -24.18
N THR A 16 -35.90 -10.34 -23.75
CA THR A 16 -34.82 -10.62 -22.81
C THR A 16 -33.52 -10.99 -23.52
N THR A 17 -32.42 -10.87 -22.80
CA THR A 17 -31.07 -11.22 -23.23
C THR A 17 -30.25 -11.68 -22.02
N THR A 18 -29.13 -12.35 -22.27
CA THR A 18 -28.22 -12.80 -21.22
C THR A 18 -27.04 -11.85 -21.07
N VAL A 19 -26.67 -11.58 -19.82
CA VAL A 19 -25.48 -10.79 -19.49
C VAL A 19 -24.24 -11.60 -19.88
N PRO A 20 -23.36 -11.08 -20.75
CA PRO A 20 -22.12 -11.77 -21.09
C PRO A 20 -21.17 -11.83 -19.90
N TRP A 21 -20.29 -12.83 -19.91
CA TRP A 21 -19.17 -12.90 -18.97
C TRP A 21 -18.03 -12.03 -19.49
N VAL A 22 -17.75 -10.93 -18.78
CA VAL A 22 -16.74 -9.94 -19.19
C VAL A 22 -15.62 -9.75 -18.17
N THR A 23 -15.60 -10.51 -17.07
CA THR A 23 -14.46 -10.46 -16.15
C THR A 23 -13.19 -10.91 -16.86
N ASN A 24 -12.09 -10.28 -16.49
CA ASN A 24 -10.79 -10.40 -17.12
C ASN A 24 -10.77 -9.92 -18.60
N MET A 25 -11.78 -9.22 -19.14
CA MET A 25 -11.66 -8.49 -20.41
C MET A 25 -11.11 -7.07 -20.18
N THR A 26 -10.61 -6.43 -21.23
CA THR A 26 -10.40 -4.96 -21.23
C THR A 26 -11.74 -4.24 -21.20
N GLU A 27 -11.80 -3.03 -20.67
CA GLU A 27 -13.01 -2.20 -20.66
C GLU A 27 -13.67 -2.07 -22.05
N SER A 28 -12.87 -1.81 -23.10
CA SER A 28 -13.37 -1.70 -24.47
C SER A 28 -14.04 -2.98 -24.96
N ALA A 29 -13.37 -4.14 -24.83
CA ALA A 29 -13.94 -5.44 -25.21
C ALA A 29 -15.18 -5.81 -24.38
N ALA A 30 -15.19 -5.52 -23.08
CA ALA A 30 -16.34 -5.73 -22.21
C ALA A 30 -17.54 -4.87 -22.67
N GLY A 31 -17.29 -3.59 -22.99
CA GLY A 31 -18.29 -2.69 -23.55
C GLY A 31 -18.89 -3.21 -24.85
N THR A 32 -18.05 -3.65 -25.79
CA THR A 32 -18.53 -4.27 -27.04
C THR A 32 -19.38 -5.51 -26.79
N ALA A 33 -18.96 -6.41 -25.89
CA ALA A 33 -19.73 -7.61 -25.57
C ALA A 33 -21.12 -7.28 -24.98
N ILE A 34 -21.18 -6.31 -24.06
CA ILE A 34 -22.42 -5.87 -23.41
C ILE A 34 -23.36 -5.21 -24.43
N THR A 35 -22.84 -4.30 -25.26
CA THR A 35 -23.65 -3.64 -26.31
C THR A 35 -24.15 -4.64 -27.35
N ASN A 36 -23.33 -5.61 -27.76
CA ASN A 36 -23.75 -6.67 -28.68
C ASN A 36 -24.84 -7.58 -28.09
N ALA A 37 -24.87 -7.76 -26.77
CA ALA A 37 -25.95 -8.46 -26.08
C ALA A 37 -27.26 -7.64 -26.00
N GLY A 38 -27.26 -6.37 -26.44
CA GLY A 38 -28.41 -5.46 -26.32
C GLY A 38 -28.60 -4.92 -24.90
N LEU A 39 -27.53 -4.83 -24.13
CA LEU A 39 -27.47 -4.26 -22.78
C LEU A 39 -26.67 -2.94 -22.82
N VAL A 40 -26.75 -2.15 -21.74
CA VAL A 40 -26.02 -0.88 -21.62
C VAL A 40 -25.03 -0.93 -20.46
N VAL A 41 -23.90 -0.22 -20.59
CA VAL A 41 -22.98 -0.02 -19.47
C VAL A 41 -23.48 1.18 -18.66
N SER A 42 -23.80 0.99 -17.37
CA SER A 42 -24.30 2.09 -16.51
C SER A 42 -23.20 2.85 -15.78
N GLY A 43 -22.00 2.30 -15.70
CA GLY A 43 -20.87 2.92 -15.04
C GLY A 43 -19.65 2.01 -14.96
N VAL A 44 -18.49 2.64 -14.85
CA VAL A 44 -17.20 1.98 -14.65
C VAL A 44 -16.59 2.56 -13.38
N SER A 45 -16.40 1.74 -12.35
CA SER A 45 -15.58 2.09 -11.18
C SER A 45 -14.15 1.60 -11.39
N GLU A 46 -13.20 2.27 -10.74
CA GLU A 46 -11.79 1.88 -10.74
C GLU A 46 -11.33 1.58 -9.32
N GLU A 47 -10.79 0.39 -9.09
CA GLU A 47 -10.34 -0.05 -7.77
C GLU A 47 -9.06 -0.89 -7.88
N TYR A 48 -8.22 -0.87 -6.83
CA TYR A 48 -7.05 -1.74 -6.78
C TYR A 48 -7.46 -3.20 -6.59
N HIS A 49 -6.77 -4.10 -7.28
CA HIS A 49 -6.97 -5.54 -7.14
C HIS A 49 -5.64 -6.26 -7.07
N ALA A 50 -5.43 -7.09 -6.05
CA ALA A 50 -4.11 -7.70 -5.76
C ALA A 50 -3.58 -8.60 -6.89
N THR A 51 -4.46 -9.23 -7.67
CA THR A 51 -4.08 -10.28 -8.64
C THR A 51 -4.55 -10.02 -10.07
N ILE A 52 -5.42 -9.04 -10.31
CA ILE A 52 -5.91 -8.72 -11.66
C ILE A 52 -5.06 -7.58 -12.19
N ALA A 53 -4.59 -7.71 -13.43
CA ALA A 53 -3.76 -6.68 -14.05
C ALA A 53 -4.56 -5.40 -14.30
N ALA A 54 -3.87 -4.26 -14.26
CA ALA A 54 -4.47 -2.95 -14.52
C ALA A 54 -5.16 -2.89 -15.89
N GLY A 55 -6.30 -2.22 -15.96
CA GLY A 55 -7.11 -2.06 -17.18
C GLY A 55 -8.02 -3.23 -17.52
N ARG A 56 -8.16 -4.23 -16.63
CA ARG A 56 -9.05 -5.38 -16.81
C ARG A 56 -10.24 -5.33 -15.86
N ILE A 57 -11.40 -5.80 -16.32
CA ILE A 57 -12.60 -5.92 -15.49
C ILE A 57 -12.36 -6.98 -14.41
N PHE A 58 -12.44 -6.64 -13.13
CA PHE A 58 -12.38 -7.62 -12.04
C PHE A 58 -13.78 -7.96 -11.49
N SER A 59 -14.76 -7.08 -11.69
CA SER A 59 -16.15 -7.31 -11.28
C SER A 59 -17.14 -6.75 -12.29
N GLN A 60 -18.30 -7.39 -12.38
CA GLN A 60 -19.47 -6.92 -13.13
C GLN A 60 -20.72 -7.13 -12.31
N THR A 61 -21.73 -6.29 -12.49
CA THR A 61 -23.03 -6.46 -11.85
C THR A 61 -24.14 -5.96 -12.80
N PRO A 62 -25.13 -6.78 -13.16
CA PRO A 62 -25.33 -8.18 -12.75
C PRO A 62 -24.23 -9.15 -13.25
N GLY A 63 -24.12 -10.30 -12.58
CA GLY A 63 -23.15 -11.33 -12.94
C GLY A 63 -23.41 -11.94 -14.31
N GLY A 64 -22.40 -12.54 -14.92
CA GLY A 64 -22.55 -13.23 -16.21
C GLY A 64 -23.61 -14.33 -16.14
N ASN A 65 -24.26 -14.59 -17.28
CA ASN A 65 -25.40 -15.50 -17.46
C ASN A 65 -26.70 -15.08 -16.75
N THR A 66 -26.77 -13.88 -16.17
CA THR A 66 -28.03 -13.32 -15.68
C THR A 66 -28.93 -12.95 -16.86
N THR A 67 -30.22 -13.30 -16.81
CA THR A 67 -31.19 -12.87 -17.83
C THR A 67 -31.78 -11.52 -17.45
N LEU A 68 -31.70 -10.55 -18.36
CA LEU A 68 -32.24 -9.21 -18.19
C LEU A 68 -33.11 -8.83 -19.39
N THR A 69 -33.97 -7.83 -19.23
CA THR A 69 -34.63 -7.18 -20.36
C THR A 69 -33.60 -6.41 -21.17
N ARG A 70 -33.67 -6.44 -22.52
CA ARG A 70 -32.82 -5.59 -23.36
C ARG A 70 -32.89 -4.12 -22.94
N GLY A 71 -31.77 -3.43 -23.03
CA GLY A 71 -31.59 -2.06 -22.53
C GLY A 71 -31.29 -1.98 -21.02
N SER A 72 -31.33 -3.10 -20.30
CA SER A 72 -30.91 -3.15 -18.90
C SER A 72 -29.41 -2.90 -18.75
N SER A 73 -29.04 -2.42 -17.57
CA SER A 73 -27.70 -1.93 -17.28
C SER A 73 -26.78 -2.97 -16.65
N VAL A 74 -25.49 -2.90 -16.99
CA VAL A 74 -24.40 -3.64 -16.36
C VAL A 74 -23.35 -2.64 -15.89
N ALA A 75 -23.06 -2.65 -14.59
CA ALA A 75 -21.96 -1.91 -13.99
C ALA A 75 -20.68 -2.75 -14.04
N LEU A 76 -19.55 -2.09 -14.23
CA LEU A 76 -18.23 -2.71 -14.32
C LEU A 76 -17.29 -2.11 -13.27
N ALA A 77 -16.37 -2.93 -12.77
CA ALA A 77 -15.24 -2.47 -11.98
C ALA A 77 -13.93 -2.88 -12.65
N VAL A 78 -13.12 -1.88 -12.99
CA VAL A 78 -11.80 -2.00 -13.63
C VAL A 78 -10.73 -2.04 -12.57
N SER A 79 -9.76 -2.94 -12.75
CA SER A 79 -8.61 -3.03 -11.87
C SER A 79 -7.61 -1.93 -12.19
N LEU A 80 -7.10 -1.27 -11.15
CA LEU A 80 -5.92 -0.41 -11.20
C LEU A 80 -4.60 -1.22 -11.02
N GLY A 81 -4.69 -2.55 -10.94
CA GLY A 81 -3.59 -3.43 -10.54
C GLY A 81 -3.44 -3.52 -9.01
N PRO A 82 -2.35 -4.13 -8.51
CA PRO A 82 -2.05 -4.17 -7.08
C PRO A 82 -1.90 -2.75 -6.51
N GLN A 83 -2.35 -2.54 -5.28
CA GLN A 83 -2.17 -1.26 -4.60
C GLN A 83 -0.67 -0.92 -4.48
N PRO A 84 -0.21 0.24 -4.98
CA PRO A 84 1.15 0.70 -4.77
C PRO A 84 1.41 0.87 -3.27
N SER A 85 2.38 0.14 -2.72
CA SER A 85 2.79 0.38 -1.33
C SER A 85 3.61 1.65 -1.24
N ILE A 86 3.32 2.47 -0.23
CA ILE A 86 4.10 3.65 0.10
C ILE A 86 5.26 3.33 1.06
N LEU A 87 5.63 2.05 1.16
CA LEU A 87 6.75 1.60 1.97
C LEU A 87 7.95 1.21 1.10
N PRO A 88 9.17 1.38 1.61
CA PRO A 88 10.38 0.84 1.00
C PRO A 88 10.28 -0.65 0.69
N THR A 89 10.67 -1.04 -0.52
CA THR A 89 10.83 -2.46 -0.89
C THR A 89 12.14 -3.02 -0.32
N VAL A 90 12.12 -4.30 0.03
CA VAL A 90 13.34 -5.05 0.39
C VAL A 90 14.38 -4.96 -0.73
N GLY A 91 15.63 -4.74 -0.36
CA GLY A 91 16.76 -4.58 -1.28
C GLY A 91 17.11 -3.12 -1.56
N SER A 92 16.15 -2.21 -1.44
CA SER A 92 16.34 -0.78 -1.66
C SER A 92 17.25 -0.14 -0.59
N ILE A 93 18.02 0.86 -1.01
CA ILE A 93 18.72 1.76 -0.11
C ILE A 93 17.85 3.00 0.05
N ILE A 94 17.57 3.37 1.30
CA ILE A 94 16.71 4.50 1.61
C ILE A 94 17.40 5.52 2.51
N THR A 95 16.96 6.76 2.40
CA THR A 95 17.16 7.79 3.43
C THR A 95 15.91 7.93 4.27
N LEU A 96 16.09 8.30 5.53
CA LEU A 96 15.00 8.55 6.49
C LEU A 96 15.08 9.99 6.94
N LYS A 97 13.96 10.72 6.94
CA LYS A 97 13.89 12.10 7.40
C LYS A 97 12.76 12.27 8.40
N ALA A 98 13.11 12.75 9.59
CA ALA A 98 12.19 12.93 10.70
C ALA A 98 11.40 14.25 10.58
N VAL A 99 10.42 14.44 11.48
CA VAL A 99 9.54 15.62 11.49
C VAL A 99 10.24 16.96 11.65
N ASN A 100 11.46 16.98 12.18
CA ASN A 100 12.28 18.20 12.28
C ASN A 100 12.93 18.61 10.95
N GLY A 101 12.63 17.88 9.87
CA GLY A 101 13.16 18.17 8.54
C GLY A 101 14.60 17.72 8.33
N LYS A 102 15.17 16.90 9.22
CA LYS A 102 16.55 16.39 9.14
C LYS A 102 16.58 14.89 8.91
N TYR A 103 17.64 14.45 8.23
CA TYR A 103 17.91 13.05 7.93
C TYR A 103 18.48 12.33 9.15
N VAL A 104 18.03 11.09 9.32
CA VAL A 104 18.54 10.17 10.34
C VAL A 104 19.96 9.75 9.96
N SER A 105 20.90 9.98 10.87
CA SER A 105 22.31 9.67 10.73
C SER A 105 22.75 8.69 11.80
N ALA A 106 23.56 7.72 11.42
CA ALA A 106 24.13 6.70 12.31
C ALA A 106 25.57 7.01 12.74
N THR A 107 25.91 8.28 12.99
CA THR A 107 27.25 8.70 13.45
C THR A 107 27.27 9.28 14.85
N TYR A 108 26.15 9.30 15.57
CA TYR A 108 26.12 10.00 16.85
C TYR A 108 26.74 9.14 17.94
N SER A 109 27.76 9.69 18.61
CA SER A 109 28.49 9.08 19.74
C SER A 109 29.32 7.83 19.41
N THR A 110 29.92 7.24 20.44
CA THR A 110 30.78 6.04 20.35
C THR A 110 30.05 4.76 19.97
N ASN A 111 28.71 4.70 20.13
CA ASN A 111 27.91 3.50 19.83
C ASN A 111 27.07 3.63 18.55
N ASN A 112 27.34 4.62 17.70
CA ASN A 112 26.60 4.87 16.45
C ASN A 112 25.08 4.98 16.67
N ALA A 113 24.68 5.76 17.66
CA ALA A 113 23.28 6.07 17.90
C ALA A 113 22.68 6.80 16.69
N LEU A 114 21.43 6.48 16.37
CA LEU A 114 20.70 7.11 15.29
C LEU A 114 20.10 8.43 15.78
N ILE A 115 20.39 9.54 15.10
CA ILE A 115 19.83 10.86 15.41
C ILE A 115 19.40 11.57 14.13
N ALA A 116 18.32 12.34 14.17
CA ALA A 116 17.86 13.13 13.03
C ALA A 116 18.52 14.52 13.03
N ASN A 117 19.81 14.60 12.68
CA ASN A 117 20.59 15.83 12.76
C ASN A 117 21.17 16.32 11.41
N LYS A 118 21.14 15.51 10.36
CA LYS A 118 21.78 15.84 9.08
C LYS A 118 20.83 16.64 8.17
N THR A 119 21.29 17.75 7.60
CA THR A 119 20.43 18.61 6.76
C THR A 119 20.66 18.40 5.26
N ASN A 120 21.92 18.23 4.85
CA ASN A 120 22.35 18.11 3.45
C ASN A 120 23.66 17.31 3.35
N ASN A 121 24.16 17.11 2.12
CA ASN A 121 25.42 16.39 1.84
C ASN A 121 25.44 15.00 2.48
N LEU A 122 24.45 14.18 2.10
CA LEU A 122 24.22 12.86 2.68
C LEU A 122 25.37 11.91 2.33
N THR A 123 25.88 11.25 3.35
CA THR A 123 26.93 10.25 3.26
C THR A 123 26.32 8.86 3.34
N ASN A 124 27.15 7.82 3.39
CA ASN A 124 26.67 6.46 3.61
C ASN A 124 26.06 6.25 5.01
N TYR A 125 26.30 7.15 5.98
CA TYR A 125 25.73 7.03 7.33
C TYR A 125 24.27 7.48 7.45
N GLU A 126 23.74 8.16 6.43
CA GLU A 126 22.32 8.52 6.32
C GLU A 126 21.53 7.58 5.41
N ARG A 127 22.20 6.55 4.87
CA ARG A 127 21.63 5.57 3.95
C ARG A 127 21.48 4.23 4.65
N PHE A 128 20.28 3.69 4.59
CA PHE A 128 19.91 2.42 5.21
C PHE A 128 19.41 1.45 4.15
N LYS A 129 20.05 0.29 4.01
CA LYS A 129 19.55 -0.77 3.16
C LYS A 129 18.46 -1.54 3.90
N VAL A 130 17.33 -1.74 3.22
CA VAL A 130 16.22 -2.56 3.71
C VAL A 130 16.53 -4.03 3.41
N ILE A 131 16.70 -4.83 4.45
CA ILE A 131 17.11 -6.24 4.35
C ILE A 131 15.96 -7.14 4.78
N ASN A 132 15.75 -8.25 4.04
CA ASN A 132 14.78 -9.26 4.43
C ASN A 132 15.19 -9.94 5.76
N ALA A 133 14.28 -10.05 6.71
CA ALA A 133 14.53 -10.65 8.02
C ALA A 133 13.45 -11.68 8.44
N THR A 134 12.93 -12.47 7.49
CA THR A 134 11.88 -13.49 7.69
C THR A 134 10.59 -12.90 8.27
N ASN A 135 9.63 -12.61 7.40
CA ASN A 135 8.33 -11.98 7.74
C ASN A 135 8.43 -10.58 8.38
N CYS A 136 9.61 -9.97 8.33
CA CYS A 136 9.89 -8.60 8.79
C CYS A 136 11.15 -8.09 8.06
N ILE A 137 11.64 -6.90 8.42
CA ILE A 137 12.83 -6.30 7.82
C ILE A 137 13.90 -5.99 8.88
N ALA A 138 15.14 -5.85 8.43
CA ALA A 138 16.21 -5.20 9.16
C ALA A 138 16.70 -3.99 8.37
N LEU A 139 17.26 -3.00 9.07
CA LEU A 139 17.88 -1.83 8.45
C LEU A 139 19.39 -1.92 8.64
N GLN A 140 20.16 -1.92 7.56
CA GLN A 140 21.62 -1.89 7.60
C GLN A 140 22.13 -0.50 7.24
N CYS A 141 22.91 0.12 8.13
CA CYS A 141 23.59 1.39 7.83
C CYS A 141 24.70 1.15 6.80
N MET A 142 24.69 1.91 5.71
CA MET A 142 25.68 1.75 4.63
C MET A 142 27.07 2.29 5.02
N GLY A 143 27.15 3.21 6.00
CA GLY A 143 28.41 3.82 6.42
C GLY A 143 29.30 2.90 7.24
N ASN A 144 28.72 2.02 8.07
CA ASN A 144 29.47 1.09 8.93
C ASN A 144 29.11 -0.38 8.69
N SER A 145 28.20 -0.68 7.75
CA SER A 145 27.68 -2.02 7.44
C SER A 145 27.01 -2.74 8.63
N LYS A 146 26.64 -2.02 9.69
CA LYS A 146 25.98 -2.58 10.87
C LYS A 146 24.46 -2.46 10.80
N PHE A 147 23.78 -3.40 11.43
CA PHE A 147 22.34 -3.40 11.57
C PHE A 147 21.89 -2.47 12.70
N VAL A 148 20.80 -1.76 12.44
CA VAL A 148 20.08 -0.95 13.42
C VAL A 148 19.43 -1.88 14.44
N SER A 149 19.61 -1.55 15.72
CA SER A 149 19.19 -2.36 16.86
C SER A 149 18.44 -1.50 17.87
N CYS A 150 17.34 -2.03 18.42
CA CYS A 150 16.75 -1.51 19.64
C CYS A 150 17.42 -2.20 20.84
N GLU A 151 18.42 -1.58 21.47
CA GLU A 151 19.30 -2.28 22.42
C GLU A 151 18.62 -2.80 23.71
N THR A 152 17.35 -2.51 23.97
CA THR A 152 16.61 -3.08 25.11
C THR A 152 15.13 -3.34 24.81
N PRO A 153 14.50 -4.29 25.54
CA PRO A 153 13.06 -4.52 25.46
C PRO A 153 12.18 -3.35 25.91
N SER A 154 12.72 -2.38 26.67
CA SER A 154 11.95 -1.21 27.13
C SER A 154 11.87 -0.08 26.10
N GLY A 155 12.66 -0.13 25.03
CA GLY A 155 12.59 0.85 23.95
C GLY A 155 13.08 2.26 24.27
N SER A 156 13.41 2.56 25.54
CA SER A 156 13.87 3.88 26.00
C SER A 156 15.35 4.14 25.72
N LYS A 157 16.10 3.13 25.30
CA LYS A 157 17.50 3.32 24.87
C LYS A 157 17.57 3.82 23.43
N PRO A 158 18.63 4.57 23.07
CA PRO A 158 18.88 4.94 21.69
C PRO A 158 18.85 3.75 20.75
N MET A 159 18.20 3.92 19.61
CA MET A 159 18.42 3.08 18.44
C MET A 159 19.88 3.21 18.01
N THR A 160 20.57 2.10 17.75
CA THR A 160 22.01 2.12 17.41
C THR A 160 22.30 1.25 16.19
N ALA A 161 23.20 1.68 15.31
CA ALA A 161 23.69 0.88 14.18
C ALA A 161 25.04 0.24 14.55
N ASN A 162 25.01 -0.84 15.32
CA ASN A 162 26.21 -1.45 15.88
C ASN A 162 26.27 -2.99 15.80
N ARG A 163 25.23 -3.65 15.28
CA ARG A 163 25.16 -5.11 15.23
C ARG A 163 25.68 -5.68 13.91
N SER A 164 26.39 -6.80 13.97
CA SER A 164 26.92 -7.49 12.77
C SER A 164 25.97 -8.57 12.24
N THR A 165 24.95 -8.94 13.02
CA THR A 165 24.00 -10.03 12.72
C THR A 165 22.59 -9.58 13.06
N ILE A 166 21.60 -10.15 12.37
CA ILE A 166 20.18 -9.91 12.63
C ILE A 166 19.70 -10.88 13.71
N GLY A 167 19.51 -10.38 14.92
CA GLY A 167 18.85 -11.07 16.03
C GLY A 167 17.43 -10.54 16.26
N SER A 168 16.94 -10.64 17.49
CA SER A 168 15.58 -10.19 17.85
C SER A 168 15.45 -8.66 17.88
N TYR A 169 16.53 -7.93 18.16
CA TYR A 169 16.53 -6.48 18.34
C TYR A 169 16.69 -5.70 17.01
N GLU A 170 17.06 -6.37 15.92
CA GLU A 170 17.29 -5.78 14.60
C GLU A 170 16.09 -5.95 13.67
N LYS A 171 15.00 -6.52 14.18
CA LYS A 171 13.80 -6.85 13.42
C LYS A 171 12.74 -5.76 13.58
N PHE A 172 12.28 -5.25 12.45
CA PHE A 172 11.31 -4.18 12.36
C PHE A 172 10.18 -4.50 11.38
N LYS A 173 9.04 -3.82 11.54
CA LYS A 173 8.00 -3.71 10.52
C LYS A 173 7.94 -2.26 10.07
N LEU A 174 7.80 -2.06 8.76
CA LEU A 174 7.43 -0.76 8.21
C LEU A 174 5.91 -0.70 8.18
N VAL A 175 5.34 0.40 8.67
CA VAL A 175 3.89 0.59 8.81
C VAL A 175 3.50 1.87 8.09
N GLU A 176 2.48 1.81 7.25
CA GLU A 176 1.97 2.97 6.53
C GLU A 176 1.32 3.98 7.49
N SER A 177 1.59 5.27 7.29
CA SER A 177 1.02 6.34 8.12
C SER A 177 0.73 7.59 7.27
N GLY A 178 -0.39 7.56 6.55
CA GLY A 178 -0.75 8.60 5.58
C GLY A 178 0.25 8.59 4.41
N THR A 179 0.92 9.72 4.17
CA THR A 179 2.01 9.83 3.18
C THR A 179 3.40 9.51 3.74
N ASN A 180 3.48 9.13 5.02
CA ASN A 180 4.73 8.79 5.71
C ASN A 180 4.74 7.30 6.08
N MET A 181 5.86 6.85 6.63
CA MET A 181 5.94 5.55 7.29
C MET A 181 6.30 5.68 8.76
N ALA A 182 5.92 4.69 9.54
CA ALA A 182 6.44 4.43 10.87
C ALA A 182 7.27 3.15 10.85
N ILE A 183 8.20 3.04 11.81
CA ILE A 183 9.05 1.87 11.99
C ILE A 183 8.68 1.27 13.33
N GLN A 184 8.24 0.01 13.35
CA GLN A 184 7.85 -0.70 14.56
C GLN A 184 8.87 -1.78 14.91
N SER A 185 9.32 -1.82 16.15
CA SER A 185 10.12 -2.92 16.68
C SER A 185 9.29 -4.21 16.74
N VAL A 186 9.79 -5.31 16.15
CA VAL A 186 9.11 -6.61 16.20
C VAL A 186 9.13 -7.18 17.63
N LEU A 187 10.21 -6.96 18.38
CA LEU A 187 10.36 -7.49 19.73
C LEU A 187 9.38 -6.84 20.72
N THR A 188 9.25 -5.52 20.67
CA THR A 188 8.54 -4.75 21.71
C THR A 188 7.20 -4.21 21.23
N THR A 189 6.90 -4.30 19.93
CA THR A 189 5.72 -3.70 19.26
C THR A 189 5.64 -2.17 19.32
N ASN A 190 6.64 -1.52 19.91
CA ASN A 190 6.72 -0.07 19.99
C ASN A 190 7.27 0.53 18.69
N TYR A 191 6.83 1.75 18.40
CA TYR A 191 7.26 2.58 17.29
C TYR A 191 8.51 3.37 17.63
N VAL A 192 9.39 3.48 16.62
CA VAL A 192 10.56 4.35 16.64
C VAL A 192 10.10 5.80 16.59
N SER A 193 10.62 6.60 17.50
CA SER A 193 10.25 7.99 17.75
C SER A 193 11.46 8.90 17.62
N ALA A 194 11.30 9.99 16.88
CA ALA A 194 12.21 11.12 16.86
C ALA A 194 11.95 12.03 18.08
N ILE A 195 12.26 11.51 19.27
CA ILE A 195 12.10 12.22 20.55
C ILE A 195 12.79 13.58 20.56
N SER A 196 12.29 14.50 21.40
CA SER A 196 12.78 15.89 21.47
C SER A 196 12.87 16.55 20.09
N ASN A 197 11.86 16.29 19.24
CA ASN A 197 11.82 16.75 17.85
C ASN A 197 13.07 16.35 17.06
N GLY A 198 13.51 15.10 17.20
CA GLY A 198 14.68 14.53 16.53
C GLY A 198 16.05 15.08 16.94
N SER A 199 16.10 15.96 17.96
CA SER A 199 17.35 16.52 18.48
C SER A 199 18.05 15.59 19.49
N ALA A 200 17.37 14.53 19.90
CA ALA A 200 17.94 13.43 20.67
C ALA A 200 17.96 12.15 19.82
N PRO A 201 18.79 11.15 20.19
CA PRO A 201 18.78 9.87 19.50
C PRO A 201 17.39 9.23 19.47
N LEU A 202 17.06 8.59 18.35
CA LEU A 202 15.78 7.92 18.15
C LEU A 202 15.58 6.82 19.21
N GLN A 203 14.32 6.58 19.59
CA GLN A 203 13.97 5.56 20.58
C GLN A 203 12.74 4.78 20.14
N ALA A 204 12.70 3.46 20.37
CA ALA A 204 11.53 2.63 20.07
C ALA A 204 10.58 2.52 21.27
N SER A 205 10.07 3.65 21.77
CA SER A 205 9.38 3.75 23.06
C SER A 205 7.87 3.95 22.98
N GLN A 206 7.30 4.26 21.81
CA GLN A 206 5.89 4.67 21.69
C GLN A 206 4.97 3.50 21.30
N THR A 207 3.78 3.42 21.88
CA THR A 207 2.79 2.37 21.57
C THR A 207 1.80 2.76 20.47
N TYR A 208 1.88 4.00 19.97
CA TYR A 208 1.02 4.55 18.92
C TYR A 208 1.86 5.39 17.94
N ILE A 209 1.28 5.70 16.77
CA ILE A 209 1.92 6.57 15.76
C ILE A 209 1.42 8.00 15.95
N GLY A 210 2.21 8.82 16.64
CA GLY A 210 2.00 10.25 16.76
C GLY A 210 2.74 11.03 15.67
N SER A 211 3.05 12.29 15.94
CA SER A 211 3.83 13.11 15.02
C SER A 211 5.28 12.64 14.94
N TYR A 212 5.91 12.28 16.06
CA TYR A 212 7.35 11.99 16.12
C TYR A 212 7.73 10.60 15.59
N GLU A 213 6.77 9.72 15.35
CA GLU A 213 6.97 8.36 14.84
C GLU A 213 6.88 8.28 13.31
N LYS A 214 6.60 9.43 12.67
CA LYS A 214 6.47 9.53 11.21
C LYS A 214 7.78 9.94 10.59
N PHE A 215 8.19 9.16 9.59
CA PHE A 215 9.37 9.41 8.78
C PHE A 215 8.98 9.51 7.32
N THR A 216 9.47 10.56 6.67
CA THR A 216 9.55 10.60 5.21
C THR A 216 10.75 9.78 4.76
N TRP A 217 10.66 9.18 3.58
CA TRP A 217 11.72 8.34 3.05
C TRP A 217 11.86 8.51 1.54
N LYS A 218 13.03 8.17 1.01
CA LYS A 218 13.31 8.20 -0.42
C LYS A 218 14.26 7.07 -0.79
N VAL A 219 14.03 6.42 -1.93
CA VAL A 219 15.00 5.50 -2.56
C VAL A 219 16.14 6.32 -3.16
N GLU A 220 17.37 5.87 -2.92
CA GLU A 220 18.61 6.41 -3.50
C GLU A 220 19.16 5.51 -4.60
#